data_AF-A0A4Y6QZX0-F1
#
_entry.id   AF-A0A4Y6QZX0-F1
#
_cell.length_a   1.000
_cell.length_b   1.000
_cell.length_c   1.000
_cell.angle_alpha   90.00
_cell.angle_beta   90.00
_cell.angle_gamma   90.00
#
_symmetry.space_group_name_H-M   'P 1'
#
loop_
_entity.id
_entity.type
_entity.pdbx_description
1 polymer ?
#
loop_
_entity_poly.entity_id
_entity_poly.type
_entity_poly.pdbx_seq_one_letter_code
_entity_poly.pdbx_strand_id
1 'polypeptide(L)'
;MMELKRVYWSRKALRLAYTAVMMWLSISVFLALMPKPKVVSGTGISSVTEVLRGMLESVLAAAALPGAFLVVLVIIAAVVHRHDLRRRDRVRGFTRQQRREGMARAAGLCEMEAGFRRRCSRPAEHGDHFYPWSKGGSTSLQNFVAACARCNRAKGARIPSPGQQERIERRRRDYFMPEGSVSVGERQPLR
;
A
#
# COMPACT_ATOMS: atom_id res chain seq x y z
N MET A 1 5.08 -17.68 -0.16
CA MET A 1 5.10 -17.06 -1.50
C MET A 1 3.71 -16.64 -2.02
N MET A 2 2.69 -17.52 -2.04
CA MET A 2 1.37 -17.20 -2.63
C MET A 2 0.61 -16.07 -1.89
N GLU A 3 0.76 -15.99 -0.56
CA GLU A 3 0.05 -14.99 0.24
C GLU A 3 0.50 -13.55 -0.05
N LEU A 4 1.82 -13.27 -0.04
CA LEU A 4 2.32 -11.92 -0.34
C LEU A 4 1.92 -11.48 -1.75
N LYS A 5 2.03 -12.38 -2.74
CA LYS A 5 1.61 -12.11 -4.12
C LYS A 5 0.15 -11.68 -4.19
N ARG A 6 -0.75 -12.43 -3.56
CA ARG A 6 -2.18 -12.09 -3.48
C ARG A 6 -2.41 -10.72 -2.85
N VAL A 7 -1.80 -10.46 -1.69
CA VAL A 7 -1.94 -9.18 -0.97
C VAL A 7 -1.36 -8.01 -1.77
N TYR A 8 -0.20 -8.18 -2.38
CA TYR A 8 0.44 -7.13 -3.16
C TYR A 8 -0.43 -6.73 -4.36
N TRP A 9 -0.90 -7.71 -5.13
CA TRP A 9 -1.72 -7.45 -6.32
C TRP A 9 -3.10 -6.91 -5.96
N SER A 10 -3.74 -7.38 -4.89
CA SER A 10 -5.03 -6.82 -4.45
C SER A 10 -4.90 -5.34 -4.04
N ARG A 11 -3.81 -4.97 -3.35
CA ARG A 11 -3.54 -3.56 -2.98
C ARG A 11 -3.22 -2.69 -4.19
N LYS A 12 -2.53 -3.24 -5.19
CA LYS A 12 -2.27 -2.54 -6.45
C LYS A 12 -3.54 -2.35 -7.26
N ALA A 13 -4.37 -3.39 -7.38
CA ALA A 13 -5.67 -3.32 -8.04
C ALA A 13 -6.59 -2.30 -7.38
N LEU A 14 -6.71 -2.32 -6.04
CA LEU A 14 -7.53 -1.34 -5.30
C LEU A 14 -7.06 0.10 -5.54
N ARG A 15 -5.75 0.36 -5.58
CA ARG A 15 -5.22 1.69 -5.87
C ARG A 15 -5.50 2.12 -7.31
N LEU A 16 -5.32 1.22 -8.28
CA LEU A 16 -5.60 1.49 -9.68
C LEU A 16 -7.09 1.76 -9.91
N ALA A 17 -7.96 0.96 -9.31
CA ALA A 17 -9.41 1.16 -9.35
C ALA A 17 -9.79 2.52 -8.74
N TYR A 18 -9.23 2.86 -7.57
CA TYR A 18 -9.46 4.17 -6.95
C TYR A 18 -9.02 5.31 -7.86
N THR A 19 -7.82 5.25 -8.46
CA THR A 19 -7.36 6.29 -9.38
C THR A 19 -8.23 6.40 -10.62
N ALA A 20 -8.68 5.26 -11.19
CA ALA A 20 -9.54 5.25 -12.35
C ALA A 20 -10.93 5.86 -12.04
N VAL A 21 -11.52 5.49 -10.90
CA VAL A 21 -12.82 6.03 -10.46
C VAL A 21 -12.72 7.52 -10.12
N MET A 22 -11.62 7.97 -9.50
CA MET A 22 -11.40 9.39 -9.24
C MET A 22 -11.25 10.19 -10.55
N MET A 23 -10.51 9.66 -11.52
CA MET A 23 -10.41 10.28 -12.84
C MET A 23 -11.77 10.33 -13.55
N TRP A 24 -12.53 9.24 -13.49
CA TRP A 24 -13.88 9.19 -14.05
C TRP A 24 -14.81 10.21 -13.38
N LEU A 25 -14.82 10.29 -12.06
CA LEU A 25 -15.60 11.27 -11.30
C LEU A 25 -15.26 12.70 -11.72
N SER A 26 -13.96 13.03 -11.78
CA SER A 26 -13.50 14.36 -12.20
C SER A 26 -13.95 14.71 -13.62
N ILE A 27 -13.84 13.76 -14.56
CA ILE A 27 -14.28 13.95 -15.95
C ILE A 27 -15.81 14.13 -16.01
N SER A 28 -16.58 13.31 -15.30
CA SER A 28 -18.05 13.41 -15.26
C SER A 28 -18.51 14.75 -14.73
N VAL A 29 -17.91 15.23 -13.63
CA VAL A 29 -18.24 16.55 -13.05
C VAL A 29 -17.84 17.67 -14.00
N PHE A 30 -16.65 17.59 -14.62
CA PHE A 30 -16.20 18.58 -15.59
C PHE A 30 -17.16 18.68 -16.78
N LEU A 31 -17.53 17.56 -17.39
CA LEU A 31 -18.46 17.51 -18.52
C LEU A 31 -19.86 18.01 -18.14
N ALA A 32 -20.32 17.76 -16.91
CA ALA A 32 -21.62 18.24 -16.42
C ALA A 32 -21.66 19.77 -16.24
N LEU A 33 -20.50 20.39 -15.99
CA LEU A 33 -20.34 21.84 -15.84
C LEU A 33 -20.02 22.55 -17.17
N MET A 34 -19.67 21.81 -18.24
CA MET A 34 -19.42 22.42 -19.54
C MET A 34 -20.70 23.05 -20.10
N PRO A 35 -20.62 24.28 -20.64
CA PRO A 35 -21.77 24.93 -21.24
C PRO A 35 -22.28 24.11 -22.43
N LYS A 36 -23.55 23.69 -22.38
CA LYS A 36 -24.21 23.04 -23.51
C LYS A 36 -24.54 24.09 -24.58
N PRO A 37 -24.37 23.81 -25.88
CA PRO A 37 -24.82 24.73 -26.93
C PRO A 37 -26.31 24.96 -26.79
N LYS A 38 -26.72 26.24 -26.72
CA LYS A 38 -28.14 26.62 -26.62
C LYS A 38 -28.81 26.33 -27.97
N VAL A 39 -29.73 25.37 -28.00
CA VAL A 39 -30.78 25.36 -29.01
C VAL A 39 -31.75 26.47 -28.61
N VAL A 40 -31.81 27.55 -29.41
CA VAL A 40 -32.69 28.68 -29.16
C VAL A 40 -34.14 28.20 -29.28
N SER A 41 -34.82 28.05 -28.15
CA SER A 41 -36.26 27.83 -28.08
C SER A 41 -36.78 28.37 -26.75
N GLY A 42 -37.48 29.49 -26.78
CA GLY A 42 -38.32 29.96 -25.68
C GLY A 42 -37.74 31.08 -24.82
N THR A 43 -38.37 32.25 -24.95
CA THR A 43 -38.28 33.45 -24.11
C THR A 43 -38.71 33.18 -22.66
N GLY A 44 -37.80 33.34 -21.70
CA GLY A 44 -38.10 33.41 -20.26
C GLY A 44 -36.89 33.88 -19.47
N ILE A 45 -37.06 34.89 -18.60
CA ILE A 45 -36.01 35.33 -17.66
C ILE A 45 -35.94 34.26 -16.57
N SER A 46 -34.98 33.33 -16.66
CA SER A 46 -34.76 32.33 -15.62
C SER A 46 -34.19 32.98 -14.37
N SER A 47 -34.75 32.63 -13.21
CA SER A 47 -34.21 33.07 -11.93
C SER A 47 -32.83 32.45 -11.69
N VAL A 48 -31.92 33.18 -11.04
CA VAL A 48 -30.57 32.67 -10.70
C VAL A 48 -30.66 31.34 -9.95
N THR A 49 -31.68 31.17 -9.12
CA THR A 49 -31.95 29.96 -8.34
C THR A 49 -32.28 28.75 -9.21
N GLU A 50 -33.04 28.90 -10.30
CA GLU A 50 -33.36 27.80 -11.21
C GLU A 50 -32.13 27.33 -11.99
N VAL A 51 -31.29 28.26 -12.42
CA VAL A 51 -30.03 27.94 -13.13
C VAL A 51 -29.10 27.14 -12.20
N LEU A 52 -28.92 27.61 -10.95
CA LEU A 52 -28.09 26.91 -9.96
C LEU A 52 -28.63 25.52 -9.63
N ARG A 53 -29.96 25.37 -9.51
CA ARG A 53 -30.59 24.07 -9.25
C ARG A 53 -30.38 23.09 -10.40
N GLY A 54 -30.55 23.54 -11.64
CA GLY A 54 -30.31 22.70 -12.83
C GLY A 54 -28.85 22.24 -12.96
N MET A 55 -27.89 23.12 -12.62
CA MET A 55 -26.47 22.75 -12.55
C MET A 55 -26.18 21.74 -11.44
N LEU A 56 -26.82 21.89 -10.27
CA LEU A 56 -26.67 20.93 -9.17
C LEU A 56 -27.22 19.56 -9.56
N GLU A 57 -28.41 19.50 -10.17
CA GLU A 57 -29.02 18.25 -10.61
C GLU A 57 -28.19 17.55 -11.70
N SER A 58 -27.61 18.30 -12.65
CA SER A 58 -26.75 17.73 -13.70
C SER A 58 -25.46 17.14 -13.13
N VAL A 59 -24.83 17.83 -12.16
CA VAL A 59 -23.63 17.36 -11.48
C VAL A 59 -23.94 16.13 -10.62
N LEU A 60 -25.02 16.14 -9.86
CA LEU A 60 -25.43 14.99 -9.05
C LEU A 60 -25.71 13.76 -9.92
N ALA A 61 -26.43 13.93 -11.03
CA ALA A 61 -26.69 12.85 -11.98
C ALA A 61 -25.40 12.28 -12.58
N ALA A 62 -24.46 13.15 -13.01
CA ALA A 62 -23.20 12.74 -13.59
C ALA A 62 -22.25 12.08 -12.57
N ALA A 63 -22.32 12.49 -11.30
CA ALA A 63 -21.48 11.97 -10.22
C ALA A 63 -22.04 10.70 -9.57
N ALA A 64 -23.33 10.37 -9.75
CA ALA A 64 -23.99 9.29 -9.01
C ALA A 64 -23.30 7.93 -9.16
N LEU A 65 -23.02 7.50 -10.40
CA LEU A 65 -22.35 6.23 -10.68
C LEU A 65 -20.89 6.19 -10.21
N PRO A 66 -19.99 7.09 -10.65
CA PRO A 66 -18.60 7.08 -10.16
C PRO A 66 -18.52 7.29 -8.64
N GLY A 67 -19.44 8.07 -8.06
CA GLY A 67 -19.58 8.25 -6.62
C GLY A 67 -19.95 6.95 -5.90
N ALA A 68 -20.90 6.17 -6.41
CA ALA A 68 -21.25 4.87 -5.85
C ALA A 68 -20.06 3.88 -5.89
N PHE A 69 -19.32 3.83 -7.01
CA PHE A 69 -18.09 3.04 -7.11
C PHE A 69 -17.04 3.49 -6.10
N LEU A 70 -16.86 4.80 -5.91
CA LEU A 70 -15.93 5.35 -4.93
C LEU A 70 -16.29 4.90 -3.51
N VAL A 71 -17.57 4.94 -3.14
CA VAL A 71 -18.07 4.45 -1.84
C VAL A 71 -17.74 2.96 -1.66
N VAL A 72 -18.00 2.12 -2.66
CA VAL A 72 -17.66 0.68 -2.60
C VAL A 72 -16.15 0.48 -2.39
N LEU A 73 -15.30 1.21 -3.12
CA LEU A 73 -13.85 1.13 -2.96
C LEU A 73 -13.39 1.59 -1.57
N VAL A 74 -14.02 2.61 -0.99
CA VAL A 74 -13.77 3.06 0.39
C VAL A 74 -14.15 1.98 1.40
N ILE A 75 -15.29 1.32 1.22
CA ILE A 75 -15.71 0.20 2.08
C ILE A 75 -14.70 -0.94 2.00
N ILE A 76 -14.28 -1.33 0.78
CA ILE A 76 -13.25 -2.36 0.58
C ILE A 76 -11.93 -1.95 1.27
N ALA A 77 -11.50 -0.70 1.11
CA ALA A 77 -10.30 -0.18 1.75
C ALA A 77 -10.40 -0.22 3.28
N ALA A 78 -11.56 0.11 3.85
CA ALA A 78 -11.82 0.07 5.28
C ALA A 78 -11.81 -1.36 5.83
N VAL A 79 -12.44 -2.32 5.13
CA VAL A 79 -12.40 -3.75 5.50
C VAL A 79 -10.97 -4.27 5.49
N VAL A 80 -10.22 -3.93 4.43
CA VAL A 80 -8.81 -4.32 4.29
C VAL A 80 -7.95 -3.70 5.40
N HIS A 81 -8.17 -2.43 5.74
CA HIS A 81 -7.49 -1.77 6.86
C HIS A 81 -7.82 -2.45 8.19
N ARG A 82 -9.10 -2.77 8.43
CA ARG A 82 -9.53 -3.49 9.63
C ARG A 82 -8.87 -4.86 9.75
N HIS A 83 -8.72 -5.60 8.65
CA HIS A 83 -7.97 -6.86 8.65
C HIS A 83 -6.50 -6.68 8.99
N ASP A 84 -5.85 -5.62 8.49
CA ASP A 84 -4.47 -5.28 8.86
C ASP A 84 -4.33 -4.99 10.36
N LEU A 85 -5.32 -4.28 10.94
CA LEU A 85 -5.37 -4.01 12.38
C LEU A 85 -5.58 -5.28 13.21
N ARG A 86 -6.45 -6.19 12.77
CA ARG A 86 -6.68 -7.48 13.46
C ARG A 86 -5.45 -8.38 13.47
N ARG A 87 -4.63 -8.31 12.42
CA ARG A 87 -3.32 -9.00 12.35
C ARG A 87 -2.18 -8.22 13.03
N ARG A 88 -2.43 -7.05 13.60
CA ARG A 88 -1.33 -6.27 14.18
C ARG A 88 -0.78 -6.99 15.41
N ASP A 89 0.53 -7.22 15.40
CA ASP A 89 1.21 -7.76 16.56
C ASP A 89 1.12 -6.78 17.74
N ARG A 90 0.86 -7.28 18.95
CA ARG A 90 0.83 -6.45 20.16
C ARG A 90 2.20 -5.86 20.44
N VAL A 91 3.26 -6.61 20.13
CA VAL A 91 4.63 -6.17 20.30
C VAL A 91 5.12 -5.61 18.97
N ARG A 92 5.55 -4.34 18.97
CA ARG A 92 6.22 -3.72 17.81
C ARG A 92 7.73 -3.87 17.88
N GLY A 93 8.31 -3.75 19.07
CA GLY A 93 9.76 -3.71 19.26
C GLY A 93 10.37 -5.11 19.31
N PHE A 94 11.42 -5.34 18.53
CA PHE A 94 12.26 -6.52 18.69
C PHE A 94 13.01 -6.46 20.02
N THR A 95 13.13 -7.60 20.71
CA THR A 95 13.93 -7.69 21.94
C THR A 95 15.41 -7.45 21.65
N ARG A 96 16.22 -7.14 22.68
CA ARG A 96 17.67 -7.00 22.51
C ARG A 96 18.31 -8.26 21.93
N GLN A 97 17.84 -9.43 22.33
CA GLN A 97 18.28 -10.72 21.79
C GLN A 97 17.91 -10.87 20.32
N GLN A 98 16.64 -10.63 19.96
CA GLN A 98 16.19 -10.71 18.56
C GLN A 98 16.96 -9.74 17.65
N ARG A 99 17.25 -8.53 18.13
CA ARG A 99 18.08 -7.57 17.38
C ARG A 99 19.50 -8.09 17.19
N ARG A 100 20.15 -8.60 18.24
CA ARG A 100 21.51 -9.15 18.13
C ARG A 100 21.57 -10.31 17.15
N GLU A 101 20.65 -11.26 17.28
CA GLU A 101 20.57 -12.43 16.40
C GLU A 101 20.24 -12.05 14.95
N GLY A 102 19.27 -11.14 14.76
CA GLY A 102 18.92 -10.63 13.43
C GLY A 102 20.08 -9.92 12.73
N MET A 103 20.85 -9.13 13.46
CA MET A 103 22.02 -8.44 12.92
C MET A 103 23.17 -9.41 12.63
N ALA A 104 23.38 -10.41 13.51
CA ALA A 104 24.39 -11.45 13.31
C ALA A 104 24.11 -12.30 12.07
N ARG A 105 22.85 -12.71 11.84
CA ARG A 105 22.44 -13.44 10.62
C ARG A 105 22.72 -12.65 9.33
N ALA A 106 22.67 -11.32 9.40
CA ALA A 106 22.98 -10.44 8.28
C ALA A 106 24.48 -10.09 8.17
N ALA A 107 25.35 -10.67 9.00
CA ALA A 107 26.76 -10.30 9.12
C ALA A 107 26.98 -8.79 9.36
N GLY A 108 26.05 -8.13 10.06
CA GLY A 108 26.10 -6.68 10.30
C GLY A 108 25.92 -5.81 9.05
N LEU A 109 25.57 -6.39 7.90
CA LEU A 109 25.38 -5.67 6.64
C LEU A 109 23.90 -5.52 6.29
N CYS A 110 23.56 -4.40 5.66
CA CYS A 110 22.21 -4.12 5.19
C CYS A 110 21.71 -5.21 4.23
N GLU A 111 20.55 -5.79 4.50
CA GLU A 111 19.91 -6.81 3.64
C GLU A 111 19.00 -6.19 2.57
N MET A 112 18.72 -4.89 2.72
CA MET A 112 17.89 -4.13 1.78
C MET A 112 18.60 -3.89 0.45
N GLU A 113 17.80 -3.55 -0.55
CA GLU A 113 18.30 -3.31 -1.90
C GLU A 113 18.74 -1.86 -2.08
N ALA A 114 19.84 -1.67 -2.81
CA ALA A 114 20.34 -0.40 -3.29
C ALA A 114 20.63 -0.48 -4.79
N GLY A 115 20.38 0.60 -5.53
CA GLY A 115 20.62 0.64 -6.99
C GLY A 115 19.94 -0.52 -7.71
N PHE A 116 20.64 -1.13 -8.66
CA PHE A 116 20.25 -2.26 -9.53
C PHE A 116 19.81 -3.57 -8.81
N ARG A 117 18.94 -3.48 -7.81
CA ARG A 117 18.38 -4.59 -7.00
C ARG A 117 19.45 -5.43 -6.30
N ARG A 118 20.66 -4.88 -6.13
CA ARG A 118 21.77 -5.51 -5.41
C ARG A 118 21.64 -5.26 -3.91
N ARG A 119 22.24 -6.14 -3.11
CA ARG A 119 22.33 -5.95 -1.66
C ARG A 119 23.08 -4.64 -1.38
N CYS A 120 22.58 -3.85 -0.44
CA CYS A 120 23.29 -2.68 0.03
C CYS A 120 24.54 -3.10 0.81
N SER A 121 25.70 -2.56 0.44
CA SER A 121 26.98 -2.85 1.12
C SER A 121 27.20 -2.07 2.41
N ARG A 122 26.25 -1.20 2.81
CA ARG A 122 26.38 -0.39 4.01
C ARG A 122 26.17 -1.23 5.27
N PRO A 123 26.82 -0.88 6.39
CA PRO A 123 26.53 -1.50 7.68
C PRO A 123 25.04 -1.33 8.00
N ALA A 124 24.45 -2.37 8.57
CA ALA A 124 23.13 -2.29 9.14
C ALA A 124 23.21 -1.52 10.47
N GLU A 125 22.23 -0.65 10.70
CA GLU A 125 22.14 0.18 11.90
C GLU A 125 20.85 -0.15 12.68
N HIS A 126 19.82 -0.61 11.96
CA HIS A 126 18.48 -0.82 12.48
C HIS A 126 17.99 -2.22 12.12
N GLY A 127 17.23 -2.82 13.03
CA GLY A 127 16.39 -3.98 12.75
C GLY A 127 14.98 -3.51 12.47
N ASP A 128 14.45 -3.80 11.28
CA ASP A 128 13.10 -3.41 10.87
C ASP A 128 12.28 -4.64 10.45
N HIS A 129 10.98 -4.47 10.28
CA HIS A 129 10.09 -5.51 9.77
C HIS A 129 10.09 -5.50 8.24
N PHE A 130 10.44 -6.61 7.60
CA PHE A 130 10.37 -6.76 6.15
C PHE A 130 8.94 -6.53 5.64
N TYR A 131 7.96 -7.24 6.22
CA TYR A 131 6.54 -6.95 6.10
C TYR A 131 6.13 -5.97 7.20
N PRO A 132 5.60 -4.77 6.88
CA PRO A 132 5.38 -3.73 7.87
C PRO A 132 4.47 -4.16 9.03
N TRP A 133 4.89 -3.91 10.27
CA TRP A 133 4.10 -4.16 11.48
C TRP A 133 2.70 -3.52 11.41
N SER A 134 2.60 -2.29 10.89
CA SER A 134 1.33 -1.56 10.76
C SER A 134 0.30 -2.26 9.85
N LYS A 135 0.73 -3.25 9.05
CA LYS A 135 -0.06 -4.03 8.10
C LYS A 135 -0.21 -5.51 8.51
N GLY A 136 0.17 -5.83 9.75
CA GLY A 136 0.09 -7.18 10.31
C GLY A 136 1.32 -8.05 10.10
N GLY A 137 2.49 -7.45 9.89
CA GLY A 137 3.76 -8.18 10.01
C GLY A 137 4.03 -8.59 11.45
N SER A 138 4.53 -9.80 11.69
CA SER A 138 4.87 -10.29 13.03
C SER A 138 6.20 -9.71 13.52
N THR A 139 6.37 -9.53 14.83
CA THR A 139 7.66 -9.20 15.44
C THR A 139 8.42 -10.49 15.74
N SER A 140 8.94 -11.10 14.67
CA SER A 140 9.71 -12.34 14.73
C SER A 140 11.04 -12.21 13.98
N LEU A 141 11.94 -13.16 14.21
CA LEU A 141 13.19 -13.25 13.47
C LEU A 141 12.99 -13.54 11.99
N GLN A 142 11.89 -14.20 11.60
CA GLN A 142 11.59 -14.43 10.19
C GLN A 142 11.17 -13.13 9.48
N ASN A 143 10.47 -12.22 10.16
CA ASN A 143 10.12 -10.91 9.62
C ASN A 143 11.21 -9.83 9.85
N PHE A 144 12.26 -10.13 10.60
CA PHE A 144 13.36 -9.20 10.85
C PHE A 144 14.21 -8.99 9.59
N VAL A 145 14.58 -7.73 9.32
CA VAL A 145 15.55 -7.36 8.30
C VAL A 145 16.55 -6.35 8.87
N ALA A 146 17.84 -6.59 8.65
CA ALA A 146 18.89 -5.65 9.01
C ALA A 146 18.99 -4.56 7.93
N ALA A 147 18.88 -3.29 8.32
CA ALA A 147 18.84 -2.17 7.39
C ALA A 147 19.71 -0.98 7.85
N CYS A 148 20.38 -0.31 6.91
CA CYS A 148 20.97 1.01 7.15
C CYS A 148 19.89 2.10 7.20
N ALA A 149 20.15 3.25 7.83
CA ALA A 149 19.15 4.33 7.94
C ALA A 149 18.59 4.80 6.59
N ARG A 150 19.39 4.82 5.52
CA ARG A 150 18.92 5.24 4.18
C ARG A 150 17.92 4.25 3.61
N CYS A 151 18.25 2.96 3.57
CA CYS A 151 17.37 1.93 3.02
C CYS A 151 16.12 1.76 3.87
N ASN A 152 16.25 1.85 5.19
CA ASN A 152 15.12 1.79 6.13
C ASN A 152 14.11 2.93 5.87
N ARG A 153 14.60 4.18 5.82
CA ARG A 153 13.77 5.37 5.50
C ARG A 153 13.13 5.25 4.11
N ALA A 154 13.90 4.81 3.12
CA ALA A 154 13.38 4.60 1.77
C ALA A 154 12.26 3.55 1.78
N LYS A 155 12.43 2.40 2.44
CA LYS A 155 11.39 1.35 2.51
C LYS A 155 10.09 1.88 3.12
N GLY A 156 10.18 2.50 4.30
CA GLY A 156 9.03 2.96 5.07
C GLY A 156 8.02 1.83 5.35
N ALA A 157 6.73 2.17 5.35
CA ALA A 157 5.64 1.21 5.57
C ALA A 157 5.11 0.55 4.29
N ARG A 158 5.93 0.45 3.23
CA ARG A 158 5.50 -0.17 1.95
C ARG A 158 5.45 -1.69 2.07
N ILE A 159 4.42 -2.30 1.49
CA ILE A 159 4.34 -3.78 1.39
C ILE A 159 5.41 -4.19 0.37
N PRO A 160 6.30 -5.13 0.71
CA PRO A 160 7.32 -5.61 -0.22
C PRO A 160 6.66 -6.25 -1.46
N SER A 161 7.28 -6.10 -2.63
CA SER A 161 6.82 -6.83 -3.81
C SER A 161 7.24 -8.30 -3.75
N PRO A 162 6.52 -9.21 -4.43
CA PRO A 162 6.90 -10.63 -4.49
C PRO A 162 8.33 -10.83 -4.99
N GLY A 163 8.73 -10.08 -6.02
CA GLY A 163 10.11 -10.14 -6.52
C GLY A 163 11.15 -9.60 -5.52
N GLN A 164 10.80 -8.66 -4.64
CA GLN A 164 11.69 -8.25 -3.55
C GLN A 164 11.87 -9.37 -2.53
N GLN A 165 10.79 -10.06 -2.15
CA GLN A 165 10.83 -11.22 -1.25
C GLN A 165 11.71 -12.33 -1.85
N GLU A 166 11.46 -12.72 -3.10
CA GLU A 166 12.24 -13.77 -3.77
C GLU A 166 13.73 -13.44 -3.85
N ARG A 167 14.08 -12.17 -4.10
CA ARG A 167 15.48 -11.74 -4.18
C ARG A 167 16.17 -11.74 -2.82
N ILE A 168 15.53 -11.25 -1.75
CA ILE A 168 16.16 -11.31 -0.43
C ILE A 168 16.29 -12.75 0.05
N GLU A 169 15.28 -13.60 -0.17
CA GLU A 169 15.35 -15.04 0.12
C GLU A 169 16.48 -15.70 -0.69
N ARG A 170 16.62 -15.37 -1.97
CA ARG A 170 17.75 -15.84 -2.79
C ARG A 170 19.10 -15.46 -2.20
N ARG A 171 19.28 -14.18 -1.85
CA ARG A 171 20.54 -13.70 -1.27
C ARG A 171 20.81 -14.32 0.09
N ARG A 172 19.79 -14.52 0.93
CA ARG A 172 19.92 -15.14 2.25
C ARG A 172 20.48 -16.55 2.17
N ARG A 173 20.23 -17.29 1.09
CA ARG A 173 20.86 -18.61 0.86
C ARG A 173 22.40 -18.53 0.78
N ASP A 174 22.95 -17.38 0.44
CA ASP A 174 24.39 -17.21 0.27
C ASP A 174 25.11 -16.89 1.59
N TYR A 175 24.41 -16.37 2.61
CA TYR A 175 25.03 -15.88 3.86
C TYR A 175 24.30 -16.24 5.16
N PHE A 176 23.12 -16.87 5.12
CA PHE A 176 22.57 -17.53 6.30
C PHE A 176 23.26 -18.88 6.43
N MET A 177 23.98 -19.08 7.54
CA MET A 177 24.53 -20.37 7.97
C MET A 177 23.43 -21.46 7.92
N PRO A 178 23.79 -22.76 7.75
CA PRO A 178 22.86 -23.81 7.31
C PRO A 178 21.59 -24.03 8.15
N GLU A 179 21.53 -23.49 9.36
CA GLU A 179 20.44 -23.67 10.33
C GLU A 179 19.33 -22.59 10.25
N GLY A 180 19.55 -21.49 9.51
CA GLY A 180 18.67 -20.32 9.51
C GLY A 180 17.52 -20.38 8.50
N SER A 181 16.28 -20.04 8.91
CA SER A 181 15.16 -19.93 7.95
C SER A 181 15.42 -18.80 6.94
N VAL A 182 15.50 -19.17 5.65
CA VAL A 182 15.71 -18.22 4.54
C VAL A 182 14.48 -17.35 4.28
N SER A 183 13.29 -17.87 4.59
CA SER A 183 12.02 -17.19 4.42
C SER A 183 11.99 -15.83 5.14
N VAL A 184 11.23 -14.91 4.57
CA VAL A 184 11.08 -13.57 5.12
C VAL A 184 9.63 -13.11 5.09
N GLY A 185 9.29 -12.14 5.93
CA GLY A 185 8.01 -11.44 5.83
C GLY A 185 6.86 -12.14 6.54
N GLU A 186 7.16 -12.84 7.63
CA GLU A 186 6.14 -13.48 8.45
C GLU A 186 5.06 -12.49 8.90
N ARG A 187 3.82 -12.95 8.87
CA ARG A 187 2.63 -12.18 9.22
C ARG A 187 1.92 -12.88 10.37
N GLN A 188 1.31 -12.10 11.23
CA GLN A 188 0.43 -12.65 12.25
C GLN A 188 -0.81 -13.29 11.59
N PRO A 189 -1.28 -14.44 12.09
CA PRO A 189 -2.53 -15.03 11.65
C PRO A 189 -3.71 -14.10 11.96
N LEU A 190 -4.85 -14.32 11.29
CA LEU A 190 -6.09 -13.67 11.70
C LEU A 190 -6.55 -14.31 13.01
N ARG A 191 -6.76 -13.46 14.02
CA ARG A 191 -7.57 -13.80 15.19
C ARG A 191 -9.04 -13.62 14.88
#